data_AF-A0AA39NNZ2-F1
#
_entry.id   AF-A0AA39NNZ2-F1
#
_cell.length_a   1.000
_cell.length_b   1.000
_cell.length_c   1.000
_cell.angle_alpha   90.00
_cell.angle_beta   90.00
_cell.angle_gamma   90.00
#
_symmetry.space_group_name_H-M   'P 1'
#
loop_
_entity.id
_entity.type
_entity.pdbx_description
1 polymer ?
#
loop_
_entity_poly.entity_id
_entity_poly.type
_entity_poly.pdbx_seq_one_letter_code
_entity_poly.pdbx_strand_id
1 'polypeptide(L)'
;VWAVVIGIDGYAYYPLRGCVADALTIKQYLEEDLLVPKERIQCLLGSADRSDNSNAPSSTPSRANILSVLFGLATNHNIEHGDSIIIFFAGHGSRYPLSDDDDEPDFDEEHDNERSRKFVEVLCPMDRNTRADGSGALIPDITDRELNTILSQISRTKGHRITIILDCCHAGSVTR
;
A
#
# COMPACT_ATOMS: atom_id res chain seq x y z
N VAL A 1 -7.16 -4.40 17.98
CA VAL A 1 -6.54 -4.53 16.64
C VAL A 1 -7.41 -3.77 15.64
N TRP A 2 -6.77 -3.06 14.72
CA TRP A 2 -7.36 -2.43 13.54
C TRP A 2 -6.63 -2.94 12.30
N ALA A 3 -7.34 -3.10 11.19
CA ALA A 3 -6.75 -3.68 9.99
C ALA A 3 -7.17 -2.97 8.70
N VAL A 4 -6.22 -2.85 7.78
CA VAL A 4 -6.45 -2.49 6.37
C VAL A 4 -5.98 -3.65 5.51
N VAL A 5 -6.86 -4.17 4.66
CA VAL A 5 -6.61 -5.34 3.81
C VAL A 5 -6.86 -4.96 2.36
N ILE A 6 -5.84 -5.05 1.52
CA ILE A 6 -5.88 -4.61 0.13
C ILE A 6 -5.51 -5.80 -0.76
N GLY A 7 -6.36 -6.10 -1.75
CA GLY A 7 -6.13 -7.16 -2.72
C GLY A 7 -6.51 -6.70 -4.13
N ILE A 8 -5.57 -6.79 -5.08
CA ILE A 8 -5.76 -6.24 -6.42
C ILE A 8 -5.44 -7.29 -7.49
N ASP A 9 -6.46 -7.70 -8.24
CA ASP A 9 -6.34 -8.58 -9.41
C ASP A 9 -6.62 -7.82 -10.72
N GLY A 10 -7.60 -6.91 -10.70
CA GLY A 10 -8.16 -6.21 -11.86
C GLY A 10 -7.32 -5.07 -12.43
N TYR A 11 -6.03 -5.28 -12.62
CA TYR A 11 -5.17 -4.32 -13.32
C TYR A 11 -5.54 -4.22 -14.80
N ALA A 12 -5.51 -3.01 -15.36
CA ALA A 12 -5.75 -2.79 -16.78
C ALA A 12 -4.72 -3.50 -17.68
N TYR A 13 -3.48 -3.63 -17.20
CA TYR A 13 -2.39 -4.36 -17.84
C TYR A 13 -1.84 -5.41 -16.88
N TYR A 14 -1.58 -6.62 -17.39
CA TYR A 14 -1.10 -7.76 -16.61
C TYR A 14 -1.96 -8.08 -15.38
N PRO A 15 -3.25 -8.42 -15.55
CA PRO A 15 -4.13 -8.75 -14.44
C PRO A 15 -3.63 -9.98 -13.66
N LEU A 16 -3.88 -10.00 -12.36
CA LEU A 16 -3.58 -11.11 -11.46
C LEU A 16 -4.87 -11.91 -11.17
N ARG A 17 -4.76 -13.02 -10.42
CA ARG A 17 -5.90 -13.93 -10.14
C ARG A 17 -5.88 -14.52 -8.72
N GLY A 18 -5.13 -13.92 -7.81
CA GLY A 18 -4.87 -14.49 -6.48
C GLY A 18 -4.95 -13.46 -5.36
N CYS A 19 -4.63 -12.20 -5.64
CA CYS A 19 -4.46 -11.19 -4.61
C CYS A 19 -5.75 -10.86 -3.87
N VAL A 20 -6.91 -10.94 -4.56
CA VAL A 20 -8.21 -10.79 -3.88
C VAL A 20 -8.50 -11.99 -2.98
N ALA A 21 -8.15 -13.21 -3.41
CA ALA A 21 -8.32 -14.41 -2.60
C ALA A 21 -7.41 -14.39 -1.35
N ASP A 22 -6.16 -13.93 -1.49
CA ASP A 22 -5.23 -13.76 -0.37
C ASP A 22 -5.75 -12.73 0.62
N ALA A 23 -6.23 -11.58 0.13
CA ALA A 23 -6.86 -10.55 0.96
C ALA A 23 -8.10 -11.08 1.71
N LEU A 24 -8.96 -11.84 1.04
CA LEU A 24 -10.13 -12.45 1.68
C LEU A 24 -9.74 -13.50 2.73
N THR A 25 -8.68 -14.27 2.50
CA THR A 25 -8.15 -15.25 3.45
C THR A 25 -7.61 -14.55 4.70
N ILE A 26 -6.84 -13.47 4.54
CA ILE A 26 -6.34 -12.66 5.66
C ILE A 26 -7.50 -12.01 6.42
N LYS A 27 -8.49 -11.48 5.71
CA LYS A 27 -9.70 -10.95 6.35
C LYS A 27 -10.40 -12.02 7.20
N GLN A 28 -10.59 -13.22 6.66
CA GLN A 28 -11.22 -14.32 7.39
C GLN A 28 -10.42 -14.68 8.64
N TYR A 29 -9.09 -14.81 8.52
CA TYR A 29 -8.21 -15.05 9.67
C TYR A 29 -8.31 -13.95 10.75
N LEU A 30 -8.38 -12.68 10.34
CA LEU A 30 -8.56 -11.56 11.28
C LEU A 30 -9.91 -11.66 12.02
N GLU A 31 -10.99 -12.01 11.32
CA GLU A 31 -12.34 -12.10 11.89
C GLU A 31 -12.53 -13.34 12.77
N GLU A 32 -12.07 -14.51 12.30
CA GLU A 32 -12.39 -15.81 12.90
C GLU A 32 -11.35 -16.26 13.94
N ASP A 33 -10.06 -16.07 13.66
CA ASP A 33 -8.98 -16.55 14.54
C ASP A 33 -8.50 -15.46 15.50
N LEU A 34 -8.35 -14.22 15.02
CA LEU A 34 -7.96 -13.08 15.86
C LEU A 34 -9.13 -12.32 16.47
N LEU A 35 -10.37 -12.72 16.14
CA LEU A 35 -11.61 -12.15 16.68
C LEU A 35 -11.70 -10.63 16.55
N VAL A 36 -11.12 -10.08 15.47
CA VAL A 36 -11.18 -8.64 15.18
C VAL A 36 -12.59 -8.29 14.70
N PRO A 37 -13.27 -7.32 15.33
CA PRO A 37 -14.59 -6.88 14.87
C PRO A 37 -14.55 -6.38 13.43
N LYS A 38 -15.57 -6.73 12.63
CA LYS A 38 -15.65 -6.38 11.20
C LYS A 38 -15.54 -4.88 10.95
N GLU A 39 -16.05 -4.08 11.87
CA GLU A 39 -16.03 -2.61 11.81
C GLU A 39 -14.61 -2.04 11.95
N ARG A 40 -13.66 -2.83 12.44
CA ARG A 40 -12.24 -2.49 12.57
C ARG A 40 -11.38 -3.00 11.41
N ILE A 41 -11.99 -3.65 10.40
CA ILE A 41 -11.31 -4.20 9.23
C ILE A 41 -11.81 -3.47 7.99
N GLN A 42 -10.95 -2.67 7.37
CA GLN A 42 -11.25 -2.00 6.12
C GLN A 42 -10.65 -2.78 4.95
N CYS A 43 -11.48 -3.12 3.96
CA CYS A 43 -11.06 -3.88 2.79
C CYS A 43 -11.15 -3.04 1.51
N LEU A 44 -10.09 -3.07 0.69
CA LEU A 44 -10.11 -2.56 -0.69
C LEU A 44 -9.83 -3.73 -1.64
N LEU A 45 -10.86 -4.18 -2.35
CA LEU A 45 -10.80 -5.37 -3.19
C LEU A 45 -11.03 -5.01 -4.65
N GLY A 46 -10.07 -5.41 -5.48
CA GLY A 46 -10.04 -5.07 -6.88
C GLY A 46 -10.09 -6.30 -7.77
N SER A 47 -11.27 -6.89 -7.96
CA SER A 47 -11.43 -8.06 -8.83
C SER A 47 -11.28 -7.71 -10.32
N ALA A 48 -10.78 -8.66 -11.12
CA ALA A 48 -10.76 -8.55 -12.58
C ALA A 48 -12.17 -8.68 -13.20
N ASP A 49 -13.08 -9.37 -12.50
CA ASP A 49 -14.47 -9.51 -12.94
C ASP A 49 -15.27 -8.27 -12.58
N ARG A 50 -15.48 -7.40 -13.57
CA ARG A 50 -16.35 -6.22 -13.48
C ARG A 50 -17.83 -6.55 -13.27
N SER A 51 -18.20 -7.84 -13.22
CA SER A 51 -19.56 -8.27 -12.88
C SER A 51 -19.88 -8.07 -11.41
N ASP A 52 -18.87 -7.91 -10.55
CA ASP A 52 -19.06 -7.46 -9.17
C ASP A 52 -19.30 -5.93 -9.14
N ASN A 53 -20.48 -5.53 -9.63
CA ASN A 53 -21.03 -4.18 -9.48
C ASN A 53 -21.43 -3.85 -8.02
N SER A 54 -20.99 -4.69 -7.07
CA SER A 54 -21.21 -4.59 -5.63
C SER A 54 -20.15 -3.72 -4.93
N ASN A 55 -19.03 -3.43 -5.59
CA ASN A 55 -17.98 -2.60 -5.02
C ASN A 55 -18.36 -1.12 -5.12
N ALA A 56 -18.67 -0.52 -3.97
CA ALA A 56 -18.80 0.92 -3.86
C ALA A 56 -17.51 1.59 -4.37
N PRO A 57 -17.57 2.79 -4.98
CA PRO A 57 -16.38 3.49 -5.47
C PRO A 57 -15.32 3.75 -4.38
N SER A 58 -15.72 3.75 -3.10
CA SER A 58 -14.84 3.84 -1.93
C SER A 58 -14.13 2.53 -1.56
N SER A 59 -14.50 1.41 -2.17
CA SER A 59 -13.93 0.07 -1.94
C SER A 59 -12.99 -0.38 -3.05
N THR A 60 -12.91 0.37 -4.16
CA THR A 60 -11.94 0.14 -5.23
C THR A 60 -10.53 0.48 -4.74
N PRO A 61 -9.50 -0.36 -4.97
CA PRO A 61 -8.13 -0.07 -4.58
C PRO A 61 -7.43 0.90 -5.55
N SER A 62 -8.03 2.09 -5.72
CA SER A 62 -7.43 3.22 -6.42
C SER A 62 -6.32 3.84 -5.56
N ARG A 63 -5.41 4.60 -6.19
CA ARG A 63 -4.35 5.31 -5.47
C ARG A 63 -4.92 6.19 -4.37
N ALA A 64 -5.96 6.96 -4.69
CA ALA A 64 -6.60 7.88 -3.75
C ALA A 64 -7.22 7.13 -2.56
N ASN A 65 -7.91 6.02 -2.82
CA ASN A 65 -8.53 5.23 -1.76
C ASN A 65 -7.49 4.55 -0.87
N ILE A 66 -6.45 3.94 -1.44
CA ILE A 66 -5.36 3.31 -0.68
C ILE A 66 -4.71 4.33 0.26
N LEU A 67 -4.33 5.51 -0.26
CA LEU A 67 -3.75 6.55 0.58
C LEU A 67 -4.74 7.04 1.64
N SER A 68 -6.01 7.25 1.27
CA SER A 68 -7.04 7.71 2.20
C SER A 68 -7.25 6.74 3.37
N VAL A 69 -7.30 5.43 3.13
CA VAL A 69 -7.48 4.45 4.22
C VAL A 69 -6.24 4.36 5.11
N LEU A 70 -5.04 4.43 4.54
CA LEU A 70 -3.79 4.39 5.31
C LEU A 70 -3.62 5.66 6.17
N PHE A 71 -3.86 6.85 5.61
CA PHE A 71 -3.90 8.10 6.40
C PHE A 71 -5.04 8.11 7.43
N GLY A 72 -6.15 7.44 7.12
CA GLY A 72 -7.27 7.22 8.03
C GLY A 72 -6.85 6.54 9.34
N LEU A 73 -5.88 5.61 9.29
CA LEU A 73 -5.35 4.96 10.50
C LEU A 73 -4.70 5.96 11.46
N ALA A 74 -3.96 6.96 10.96
CA ALA A 74 -3.31 7.97 11.79
C ALA A 74 -4.32 8.98 12.41
N THR A 75 -5.43 9.24 11.72
CA THR A 75 -6.40 10.28 12.09
C THR A 75 -7.64 9.75 12.80
N ASN A 76 -7.92 8.44 12.72
CA ASN A 76 -9.11 7.84 13.34
C ASN A 76 -9.06 7.90 14.87
N HIS A 77 -9.99 8.62 15.50
CA HIS A 77 -10.06 8.80 16.95
C HIS A 77 -10.43 7.52 17.72
N ASN A 78 -11.00 6.51 17.06
CA ASN A 78 -11.33 5.24 17.69
C ASN A 78 -10.11 4.29 17.81
N ILE A 79 -8.98 4.66 17.18
CA ILE A 79 -7.71 3.95 17.34
C ILE A 79 -6.93 4.63 18.46
N GLU A 80 -6.77 3.93 19.57
CA GLU A 80 -6.08 4.44 20.74
C GLU A 80 -4.56 4.23 20.62
N HIS A 81 -3.78 5.02 21.36
CA HIS A 81 -2.34 4.84 21.39
C HIS A 81 -1.99 3.48 22.03
N GLY A 82 -1.23 2.65 21.31
CA GLY A 82 -0.86 1.30 21.72
C GLY A 82 -1.78 0.20 21.18
N ASP A 83 -2.83 0.55 20.45
CA ASP A 83 -3.59 -0.41 19.63
C ASP A 83 -2.68 -1.05 18.57
N SER A 84 -2.93 -2.32 18.27
CA SER A 84 -2.23 -3.01 17.18
C SER A 84 -2.89 -2.70 15.84
N ILE A 85 -2.08 -2.36 14.85
CA ILE A 85 -2.50 -2.04 13.48
C ILE A 85 -1.87 -3.06 12.53
N ILE A 86 -2.70 -3.68 11.69
CA ILE A 86 -2.26 -4.64 10.66
C ILE A 86 -2.58 -4.06 9.28
N ILE A 87 -1.59 -4.02 8.40
CA ILE A 87 -1.75 -3.60 7.01
C ILE A 87 -1.34 -4.77 6.14
N PHE A 88 -2.27 -5.28 5.34
CA PHE A 88 -2.01 -6.33 4.35
C PHE A 88 -2.21 -5.76 2.94
N PHE A 89 -1.25 -6.02 2.06
CA PHE A 89 -1.35 -5.68 0.65
C PHE A 89 -0.93 -6.87 -0.20
N ALA A 90 -1.80 -7.27 -1.14
CA ALA A 90 -1.49 -8.20 -2.21
C ALA A 90 -1.76 -7.56 -3.57
N GLY A 91 -0.79 -7.60 -4.47
CA GLY A 91 -0.89 -6.98 -5.79
C GLY A 91 0.45 -6.86 -6.49
N HIS A 92 0.49 -6.04 -7.53
CA HIS A 92 1.75 -5.67 -8.19
C HIS A 92 2.58 -4.75 -7.30
N GLY A 93 3.89 -5.03 -7.28
CA GLY A 93 4.91 -4.08 -6.89
C GLY A 93 5.92 -3.91 -8.02
N SER A 94 6.58 -2.76 -8.07
CA SER A 94 7.51 -2.40 -9.14
C SER A 94 8.71 -1.66 -8.59
N ARG A 95 9.72 -1.43 -9.43
CA ARG A 95 10.87 -0.57 -9.11
C ARG A 95 11.17 0.38 -10.25
N TYR A 96 11.49 1.62 -9.92
CA TYR A 96 11.92 2.64 -10.89
C TYR A 96 13.33 3.13 -10.54
N PRO A 97 14.19 3.38 -11.54
CA PRO A 97 15.48 4.02 -11.27
C PRO A 97 15.26 5.43 -10.73
N LEU A 98 16.03 5.83 -9.71
CA LEU A 98 16.09 7.23 -9.30
C LEU A 98 16.74 8.05 -10.41
N SER A 99 16.19 9.23 -10.67
CA SER A 99 16.85 10.25 -11.50
C SER A 99 18.14 10.69 -10.81
N ASP A 100 19.21 10.92 -11.59
CA ASP A 100 20.47 11.48 -11.08
C ASP A 100 20.30 12.85 -10.38
N ASP A 101 19.13 13.49 -10.52
CA ASP A 101 18.78 14.77 -9.87
C ASP A 101 18.21 14.63 -8.44
N ASP A 102 17.88 13.41 -7.99
CA ASP A 102 17.36 13.13 -6.63
C ASP A 102 18.47 12.73 -5.63
N ASP A 103 19.73 12.77 -6.07
CA ASP A 103 20.89 12.58 -5.23
C ASP A 103 21.06 13.82 -4.32
N GLU A 104 20.57 13.77 -3.09
CA GLU A 104 21.22 14.55 -2.04
C GLU A 104 22.70 14.12 -2.01
N PRO A 105 23.65 15.06 -1.97
CA PRO A 105 25.06 14.70 -1.89
C PRO A 105 25.30 14.04 -0.53
N ASP A 106 25.36 12.70 -0.54
CA ASP A 106 25.89 11.92 0.57
C ASP A 106 27.33 12.42 0.80
N PHE A 107 27.55 13.16 1.88
CA PHE A 107 28.83 13.80 2.21
C PHE A 107 29.92 12.81 2.67
N ASP A 108 29.69 11.51 2.54
CA ASP A 108 30.52 10.45 3.13
C ASP A 108 30.68 9.21 2.21
N GLU A 109 31.19 9.33 0.98
CA GLU A 109 31.67 8.13 0.26
C GLU A 109 33.01 8.38 -0.45
N GLU A 110 34.09 8.27 0.33
CA GLU A 110 35.36 7.77 -0.18
C GLU A 110 35.18 6.29 -0.58
N HIS A 111 35.41 6.02 -1.87
CA HIS A 111 35.78 4.72 -2.43
C HIS A 111 34.75 3.58 -2.32
N ASP A 112 33.89 3.44 -3.32
CA ASP A 112 33.83 2.19 -4.10
C ASP A 112 33.19 2.41 -5.48
N ASN A 113 33.80 1.78 -6.49
CA ASN A 113 33.61 2.06 -7.91
C ASN A 113 32.45 1.25 -8.52
N GLU A 114 31.30 1.24 -7.85
CA GLU A 114 30.01 0.76 -8.39
C GLU A 114 28.92 1.69 -7.85
N ARG A 115 28.56 2.74 -8.60
CA ARG A 115 27.32 3.48 -8.34
C ARG A 115 26.16 2.49 -8.47
N SER A 116 25.80 1.85 -7.37
CA SER A 116 24.59 1.05 -7.25
C SER A 116 23.45 1.99 -7.61
N ARG A 117 22.87 1.82 -8.81
CA ARG A 117 21.73 2.65 -9.25
C ARG A 117 20.70 2.60 -8.13
N LYS A 118 20.44 3.73 -7.48
CA LYS A 118 19.41 3.79 -6.43
C LYS A 118 18.07 3.59 -7.14
N PHE A 119 17.22 2.72 -6.60
CA PHE A 119 15.88 2.45 -7.12
C PHE A 119 14.83 2.89 -6.09
N VAL A 120 13.66 3.31 -6.55
CA VAL A 120 12.45 3.46 -5.73
C VAL A 120 11.57 2.25 -5.95
N GLU A 121 11.22 1.56 -4.88
CA GLU A 121 10.19 0.52 -4.91
C GLU A 121 8.80 1.14 -4.74
N VAL A 122 7.81 0.53 -5.38
CA VAL A 122 6.44 1.05 -5.39
C VAL A 122 5.40 -0.05 -5.23
N LEU A 123 4.29 0.29 -4.58
CA LEU A 123 3.05 -0.47 -4.64
C LEU A 123 2.17 0.06 -5.78
N CYS A 124 1.65 -0.84 -6.59
CA CYS A 124 0.89 -0.49 -7.78
C CYS A 124 -0.62 -0.45 -7.49
N PRO A 125 -1.27 0.72 -7.49
CA PRO A 125 -2.72 0.82 -7.36
C PRO A 125 -3.43 0.33 -8.63
N MET A 126 -4.73 0.02 -8.53
CA MET A 126 -5.51 -0.50 -9.67
C MET A 126 -5.61 0.50 -10.83
N ASP A 127 -5.71 1.79 -10.52
CA ASP A 127 -5.86 2.89 -11.47
C ASP A 127 -4.53 3.46 -11.96
N ARG A 128 -3.41 2.79 -11.67
CA ARG A 128 -2.08 3.17 -12.15
C ARG A 128 -2.08 3.42 -13.66
N ASN A 129 -1.32 4.41 -14.10
CA ASN A 129 -1.18 4.75 -15.53
C ASN A 129 -2.50 5.08 -16.24
N THR A 130 -3.58 5.34 -15.50
CA THR A 130 -4.78 5.97 -16.04
C THR A 130 -4.66 7.49 -15.92
N ARG A 131 -5.43 8.24 -16.72
CA ARG A 131 -5.37 9.70 -16.68
C ARG A 131 -6.10 10.20 -15.45
N ALA A 132 -5.40 10.98 -14.62
CA ALA A 132 -6.05 11.82 -13.63
C ALA A 132 -6.97 12.81 -14.35
N ASP A 133 -8.15 13.03 -13.78
CA ASP A 133 -9.19 13.88 -14.35
C ASP A 133 -8.67 15.30 -14.62
N GLY A 134 -8.85 15.77 -15.86
CA GLY A 134 -8.57 17.15 -16.27
C GLY A 134 -7.10 17.55 -16.44
N SER A 135 -6.13 16.85 -15.83
CA SER A 135 -4.71 17.23 -15.89
C SER A 135 -3.91 16.59 -17.02
N GLY A 136 -4.39 15.44 -17.53
CA GLY A 136 -3.66 14.62 -18.50
C GLY A 136 -2.44 13.88 -17.94
N ALA A 137 -2.10 14.09 -16.66
CA ALA A 137 -1.07 13.35 -15.96
C ALA A 137 -1.53 11.91 -15.67
N LEU A 138 -0.58 10.97 -15.70
CA LEU A 138 -0.84 9.58 -15.31
C LEU A 138 -0.86 9.47 -13.79
N ILE A 139 -1.77 8.65 -13.26
CA ILE A 139 -1.80 8.32 -11.83
C ILE A 139 -0.53 7.52 -11.50
N PRO A 140 0.36 8.04 -10.62
CA PRO A 140 1.59 7.36 -10.28
C PRO A 140 1.35 6.20 -9.31
N ASP A 141 2.29 5.27 -9.25
CA ASP A 141 2.31 4.26 -8.19
C ASP A 141 2.58 4.90 -6.81
N ILE A 142 2.43 4.13 -5.73
CA ILE A 142 2.70 4.60 -4.36
C ILE A 142 4.14 4.23 -4.00
N THR A 143 4.98 5.22 -3.74
CA THR A 143 6.40 4.98 -3.44
C THR A 143 6.62 4.46 -2.02
N ASP A 144 7.72 3.73 -1.82
CA ASP A 144 8.22 3.36 -0.50
C ASP A 144 8.39 4.59 0.43
N ARG A 145 8.85 5.73 -0.09
CA ARG A 145 8.96 7.01 0.65
C ARG A 145 7.61 7.51 1.13
N GLU A 146 6.58 7.47 0.29
CA GLU A 146 5.22 7.86 0.66
C GLU A 146 4.65 6.92 1.73
N LEU A 147 4.82 5.61 1.53
CA LEU A 147 4.37 4.60 2.48
C LEU A 147 5.08 4.75 3.84
N ASN A 148 6.41 4.91 3.85
CA ASN A 148 7.21 5.17 5.06
C ASN A 148 6.77 6.46 5.78
N THR A 149 6.44 7.50 5.03
CA THR A 149 5.92 8.76 5.59
C THR A 149 4.60 8.51 6.34
N ILE A 150 3.69 7.75 5.74
CA ILE A 150 2.40 7.39 6.35
C ILE A 150 2.60 6.51 7.57
N LEU A 151 3.40 5.44 7.47
CA LEU A 151 3.71 4.54 8.57
C LEU A 151 4.35 5.30 9.74
N SER A 152 5.25 6.24 9.45
CA SER A 152 5.85 7.12 10.47
C SER A 152 4.82 8.00 11.17
N GLN A 153 3.83 8.52 10.43
CA GLN A 153 2.74 9.30 11.03
C GLN A 153 1.83 8.42 11.90
N ILE A 154 1.47 7.22 11.45
CA ILE A 154 0.72 6.26 12.25
C ILE A 154 1.50 5.92 13.52
N SER A 155 2.80 5.63 13.40
CA SER A 155 3.68 5.31 14.53
C SER A 155 3.74 6.42 15.58
N ARG A 156 3.85 7.68 15.13
CA ARG A 156 3.86 8.85 16.03
C ARG A 156 2.53 9.09 16.73
N THR A 157 1.41 8.80 16.07
CA THR A 157 0.06 9.13 16.58
C THR A 157 -0.59 7.98 17.35
N LYS A 158 -0.32 6.74 16.96
CA LYS A 158 -0.95 5.51 17.47
C LYS A 158 0.01 4.57 18.18
N GLY A 159 1.32 4.85 18.16
CA GLY A 159 2.36 4.01 18.75
C GLY A 159 2.89 2.96 17.77
N HIS A 160 3.83 2.15 18.25
CA HIS A 160 4.73 1.36 17.37
C HIS A 160 4.24 -0.06 17.02
N ARG A 161 3.02 -0.44 17.41
CA ARG A 161 2.48 -1.79 17.17
C ARG A 161 1.85 -1.91 15.78
N ILE A 162 2.66 -1.67 14.75
CA ILE A 162 2.25 -1.69 13.35
C ILE A 162 2.90 -2.90 12.68
N THR A 163 2.08 -3.77 12.10
CA THR A 163 2.54 -4.92 11.29
C THR A 163 2.11 -4.69 9.85
N ILE A 164 3.07 -4.73 8.93
CA ILE A 164 2.81 -4.67 7.49
C ILE A 164 3.20 -6.00 6.84
N ILE A 165 2.31 -6.53 5.99
CA ILE A 165 2.50 -7.76 5.24
C ILE A 165 2.29 -7.41 3.77
N LEU A 166 3.32 -7.65 2.97
CA LEU A 166 3.36 -7.31 1.55
C LEU A 166 3.53 -8.59 0.74
N ASP A 167 2.49 -8.96 0.01
CA ASP A 167 2.49 -10.03 -0.99
C ASP A 167 2.56 -9.42 -2.39
N CYS A 168 3.75 -8.91 -2.72
CA CYS A 168 4.04 -8.29 -4.01
C CYS A 168 5.53 -8.40 -4.34
N CYS A 169 5.88 -8.31 -5.63
CA CYS A 169 7.28 -8.26 -6.06
C CYS A 169 7.91 -6.90 -5.70
N HIS A 170 9.21 -6.87 -5.37
CA HIS A 170 9.98 -5.65 -5.07
C HIS A 170 9.44 -4.83 -3.87
N ALA A 171 9.53 -5.40 -2.67
CA ALA A 171 9.07 -4.79 -1.41
C ALA A 171 10.15 -4.74 -0.31
N GLY A 172 11.43 -4.85 -0.68
CA GLY A 172 12.56 -4.90 0.25
C GLY A 172 12.96 -3.57 0.89
N SER A 173 12.67 -2.42 0.28
CA SER A 173 13.00 -1.08 0.81
C SER A 173 11.85 -0.44 1.59
N VAL A 174 10.65 -1.04 1.57
CA VAL A 174 9.40 -0.48 2.14
C VAL A 174 9.45 -0.25 3.65
N THR A 175 10.47 -0.74 4.36
CA THR A 175 10.61 -0.54 5.83
C THR A 175 11.95 0.05 6.25
N ARG A 176 12.74 0.60 5.32
CA ARG A 176 14.07 1.17 5.64
C ARG A 176 14.00 2.67 5.90
#